data_AF-B4FEL1-F1
#
_entry.id   AF-B4FEL1-F1
#
_cell.length_a   1.000
_cell.length_b   1.000
_cell.length_c   1.000
_cell.angle_alpha   90.00
_cell.angle_beta   90.00
_cell.angle_gamma   90.00
#
_symmetry.space_group_name_H-M   'P 1'
#
loop_
_entity.id
_entity.type
_entity.pdbx_description
1 polymer ?
#
loop_
_entity_poly.entity_id
_entity_poly.type
_entity_poly.pdbx_seq_one_letter_code
_entity_poly.pdbx_strand_id
1 'polypeptide(L)'
;MKSKVYVGCHSWETALIVQAFCSTGLTEEFCSTLQKAHQFLKNAQVIKNIPDYKSYYRERTKGSWTLSNGENFWPIADTTAEALKAILLLSNIPSELVGDPIKQERLYDAVDCLLLS
;
A
#
# COMPACT_ATOMS: atom_id res chain seq x y z
N MET A 1 -4.54 -2.93 29.82
CA MET A 1 -4.53 -3.30 28.38
C MET A 1 -5.76 -2.66 27.74
N LYS A 2 -5.64 -1.97 26.60
CA LYS A 2 -6.80 -1.44 25.85
C LYS A 2 -7.02 -2.33 24.62
N SER A 3 -8.27 -2.69 24.33
CA SER A 3 -8.61 -3.40 23.10
C SER A 3 -8.52 -2.45 21.90
N LYS A 4 -8.04 -2.95 20.75
CA LYS A 4 -8.02 -2.19 19.50
C LYS A 4 -9.31 -2.46 18.72
N VAL A 5 -9.83 -1.43 18.03
CA VAL A 5 -11.00 -1.56 17.16
C VAL A 5 -10.67 -2.36 15.88
N TYR A 6 -9.42 -2.26 15.40
CA TYR A 6 -8.88 -3.03 14.28
C TYR A 6 -7.46 -3.49 14.60
N VAL A 7 -6.92 -4.47 13.85
CA VAL A 7 -5.56 -5.02 14.08
C VAL A 7 -4.48 -3.91 14.05
N GLY A 8 -4.70 -2.88 13.25
CA GLY A 8 -3.94 -1.62 13.19
C GLY A 8 -4.19 -0.88 11.87
N CYS A 9 -3.60 0.31 11.71
CA CYS A 9 -3.75 1.16 10.53
C CYS A 9 -2.45 1.39 9.75
N HIS A 10 -1.53 0.43 9.84
CA HIS A 10 -0.15 0.58 9.36
C HIS A 10 -0.04 0.98 7.88
N SER A 11 -0.79 0.37 6.96
CA SER A 11 -0.74 0.71 5.53
C SER A 11 -1.32 2.10 5.27
N TRP A 12 -2.45 2.41 5.90
CA TRP A 12 -3.09 3.72 5.79
C TRP A 12 -2.17 4.84 6.27
N GLU A 13 -1.64 4.72 7.49
CA GLU A 13 -0.76 5.72 8.08
C GLU A 13 0.55 5.84 7.30
N THR A 14 1.17 4.72 6.93
CA THR A 14 2.43 4.74 6.17
C THR A 14 2.25 5.44 4.83
N ALA A 15 1.16 5.16 4.11
CA ALA A 15 0.86 5.81 2.83
C ALA A 15 0.72 7.33 2.98
N LEU A 16 -0.04 7.80 3.96
CA LEU A 16 -0.24 9.23 4.21
C LEU A 16 1.05 9.93 4.68
N ILE A 17 1.84 9.27 5.54
CA ILE A 17 3.12 9.81 6.01
C ILE A 17 4.12 9.93 4.86
N VAL A 18 4.19 8.95 3.96
CA VAL A 18 5.02 9.03 2.75
C VAL A 18 4.60 10.22 1.89
N GLN A 19 3.30 10.40 1.66
CA GLN A 19 2.79 11.54 0.90
C GLN A 19 3.16 12.88 1.56
N ALA A 20 3.06 12.96 2.90
CA ALA A 20 3.45 14.14 3.64
C ALA A 20 4.95 14.46 3.45
N PHE A 21 5.85 13.49 3.62
CA PHE A 21 7.28 13.69 3.39
C PHE A 21 7.60 14.07 1.94
N CYS A 22 6.92 13.47 0.96
CA CYS A 22 7.10 13.85 -0.45
C CYS A 22 6.66 15.29 -0.71
N SER A 23 5.70 15.80 0.06
CA SER A 23 5.16 17.16 -0.10
C SER A 23 6.03 18.25 0.57
N THR A 24 6.91 17.88 1.51
CA THR A 24 7.80 18.86 2.18
C THR A 24 9.07 19.16 1.39
N GLY A 25 9.41 18.34 0.39
CA GLY A 25 10.70 18.42 -0.31
C GLY A 25 11.89 17.91 0.50
N LEU A 26 11.66 17.27 1.66
CA LEU A 26 12.71 16.75 2.55
C LEU A 26 12.99 15.26 2.31
N THR A 27 12.70 14.74 1.11
CA THR A 27 12.79 13.30 0.81
C THR A 27 14.21 12.76 0.90
N GLU A 28 15.23 13.56 0.59
CA GLU A 28 16.64 13.16 0.73
C GLU A 28 17.05 13.00 2.20
N GLU A 29 16.63 13.92 3.07
CA GLU A 29 16.93 13.87 4.51
C GLU A 29 16.32 12.62 5.17
N PHE A 30 15.12 12.23 4.73
CA PHE A 30 14.40 11.07 5.26
C PHE A 30 14.51 9.82 4.36
N CYS A 31 15.49 9.75 3.45
CA CYS A 31 15.61 8.67 2.47
C CYS A 31 15.55 7.27 3.09
N SER A 32 16.30 7.02 4.17
CA SER A 32 16.31 5.71 4.86
C SER A 32 14.95 5.32 5.47
N THR A 33 14.18 6.31 5.92
CA THR A 33 12.81 6.11 6.42
C THR A 33 11.86 5.81 5.27
N LEU A 34 11.96 6.58 4.17
CA LEU A 34 11.15 6.39 2.97
C LEU A 34 11.44 5.05 2.29
N GLN A 35 12.69 4.59 2.28
CA GLN A 35 13.07 3.27 1.79
C GLN A 35 12.37 2.15 2.57
N LYS A 36 12.35 2.25 3.91
CA LYS A 36 11.64 1.29 4.76
C LYS A 36 10.13 1.33 4.55
N ALA A 37 9.56 2.53 4.42
CA ALA A 37 8.14 2.72 4.13
C ALA A 37 7.77 2.12 2.76
N HIS A 38 8.59 2.36 1.74
CA HIS A 38 8.44 1.80 0.40
C HIS A 38 8.46 0.27 0.46
N GLN A 39 9.44 -0.32 1.17
CA GLN A 39 9.53 -1.77 1.32
C GLN A 39 8.32 -2.35 2.07
N PHE A 40 7.85 -1.67 3.12
CA PHE A 40 6.66 -2.08 3.85
C PHE A 40 5.42 -2.07 2.94
N LEU A 41 5.16 -0.98 2.22
CA LEU A 41 4.00 -0.89 1.31
C LEU A 41 4.09 -1.96 0.20
N LYS A 42 5.29 -2.21 -0.35
CA LYS A 42 5.51 -3.31 -1.31
C LYS A 42 5.21 -4.69 -0.72
N ASN A 43 5.49 -4.92 0.56
CA ASN A 43 5.21 -6.19 1.22
C ASN A 43 3.75 -6.33 1.64
N ALA A 44 3.10 -5.22 1.99
CA ALA A 44 1.73 -5.19 2.49
C ALA A 44 0.66 -5.32 1.40
N GLN A 45 1.00 -5.14 0.12
CA GLN A 45 0.05 -5.35 -0.96
C GLN A 45 -0.36 -6.82 -1.05
N VAL A 46 -1.65 -7.07 -1.19
CA VAL A 46 -2.20 -8.42 -1.35
C VAL A 46 -1.91 -8.92 -2.77
N ILE A 47 -1.11 -9.97 -2.92
CA ILE A 47 -0.67 -10.48 -4.24
C ILE A 47 -1.55 -11.60 -4.83
N LYS A 48 -2.58 -12.04 -4.11
CA LYS A 48 -3.50 -13.10 -4.55
C LYS A 48 -4.91 -12.90 -4.04
N ASN A 49 -5.88 -13.45 -4.78
CA ASN A 49 -7.27 -13.53 -4.32
C ASN A 49 -7.43 -14.65 -3.30
N ILE A 50 -8.40 -14.49 -2.39
CA ILE A 50 -8.91 -15.61 -1.60
C ILE A 50 -9.61 -16.59 -2.57
N PRO A 51 -9.38 -17.91 -2.50
CA PRO A 51 -10.13 -18.88 -3.30
C PRO A 51 -11.64 -18.73 -3.09
N ASP A 52 -12.41 -18.82 -4.18
CA ASP A 52 -13.88 -18.76 -4.15
C ASP A 52 -14.47 -17.51 -3.47
N TYR A 53 -13.71 -16.40 -3.43
CA TYR A 53 -14.10 -15.17 -2.73
C TYR A 53 -15.51 -14.66 -3.09
N LYS A 54 -15.92 -14.81 -4.36
CA LYS A 54 -17.27 -14.45 -4.84
C LYS A 54 -18.37 -15.24 -4.15
N SER A 55 -18.15 -16.52 -3.84
CA SER A 55 -19.11 -17.38 -3.13
C SER A 55 -19.35 -16.92 -1.69
N TYR A 56 -18.44 -16.10 -1.15
CA TYR A 56 -18.52 -15.50 0.19
C TYR A 56 -18.87 -14.01 0.17
N TYR A 57 -19.40 -13.50 -0.96
CA TYR A 57 -19.74 -12.08 -1.14
C TYR A 57 -18.56 -11.13 -0.86
N ARG A 58 -17.33 -11.59 -1.16
CA ARG A 58 -16.12 -10.79 -1.02
C ARG A 58 -15.77 -10.14 -2.35
N GLU A 59 -15.06 -9.03 -2.25
CA GLU A 59 -14.43 -8.39 -3.40
C GLU A 59 -13.09 -9.03 -3.77
N ARG A 60 -12.63 -8.75 -4.99
CA ARG A 60 -11.28 -9.12 -5.45
C ARG A 60 -10.25 -8.48 -4.51
N THR A 61 -9.25 -9.26 -4.07
CA THR A 61 -8.24 -8.79 -3.12
C THR A 61 -6.86 -8.62 -3.75
N LYS A 62 -6.55 -9.34 -4.84
CA LYS A 62 -5.26 -9.23 -5.55
C LYS A 62 -5.08 -7.82 -6.11
N GLY A 63 -4.06 -7.13 -5.61
CA GLY A 63 -3.69 -5.76 -5.96
C GLY A 63 -3.99 -4.74 -4.86
N SER A 64 -4.86 -5.08 -3.92
CA SER A 64 -5.32 -4.16 -2.87
C SER A 64 -4.30 -3.96 -1.74
N TRP A 65 -4.51 -2.89 -0.99
CA TRP A 65 -4.02 -2.75 0.37
C TRP A 65 -5.18 -2.82 1.36
N THR A 66 -4.91 -3.44 2.50
CA THR A 66 -5.81 -3.47 3.66
C THR A 66 -5.40 -2.37 4.63
N LEU A 67 -6.23 -2.03 5.63
CA LEU A 67 -5.87 -0.98 6.60
C LEU A 67 -4.53 -1.26 7.30
N SER A 68 -4.22 -2.54 7.54
CA SER A 68 -3.08 -3.00 8.34
C SER A 68 -1.87 -3.37 7.47
N ASN A 69 -1.56 -4.66 7.33
CA ASN A 69 -0.34 -5.21 6.73
C ASN A 69 -0.62 -6.19 5.58
N GLY A 70 -1.87 -6.26 5.10
CA GLY A 70 -2.27 -7.17 4.02
C GLY A 70 -2.72 -8.58 4.44
N GLU A 71 -2.33 -9.06 5.63
CA GLU A 71 -2.52 -10.46 6.03
C GLU A 71 -3.97 -10.90 6.23
N ASN A 72 -4.88 -9.96 6.44
CA ASN A 72 -6.31 -10.25 6.61
C ASN A 72 -7.10 -10.25 5.30
N PHE A 73 -6.46 -9.92 4.17
CA PHE A 73 -7.06 -9.91 2.84
C PHE A 73 -8.37 -9.11 2.77
N TRP A 74 -8.54 -8.07 3.59
CA TRP A 74 -9.73 -7.22 3.59
C TRP A 74 -9.46 -5.91 2.84
N PRO A 75 -9.75 -5.85 1.53
CA PRO A 75 -9.41 -4.69 0.71
C PRO A 75 -10.19 -3.47 1.21
N ILE A 76 -9.55 -2.31 1.18
CA ILE A 76 -10.21 -1.03 1.42
C ILE A 76 -9.83 -0.09 0.28
N ALA A 77 -10.83 0.47 -0.39
CA ALA A 77 -10.65 1.24 -1.62
C ALA A 77 -9.78 2.49 -1.38
N ASP A 78 -10.07 3.26 -0.33
CA ASP A 78 -9.27 4.42 0.04
C ASP A 78 -7.81 4.03 0.30
N THR A 79 -7.58 2.98 1.08
CA THR A 79 -6.25 2.57 1.50
C THR A 79 -5.44 2.06 0.32
N THR A 80 -6.11 1.38 -0.62
CA THR A 80 -5.52 0.98 -1.89
C THR A 80 -5.13 2.21 -2.72
N ALA A 81 -6.00 3.23 -2.81
CA ALA A 81 -5.72 4.45 -3.55
C ALA A 81 -4.56 5.26 -2.94
N GLU A 82 -4.56 5.44 -1.62
CA GLU A 82 -3.50 6.18 -0.92
C GLU A 82 -2.16 5.45 -0.97
N ALA A 83 -2.14 4.13 -0.81
CA ALA A 83 -0.93 3.32 -0.95
C ALA A 83 -0.41 3.35 -2.38
N LEU A 84 -1.29 3.22 -3.39
CA LEU A 84 -0.90 3.33 -4.80
C LEU A 84 -0.28 4.70 -5.10
N LYS A 85 -0.90 5.78 -4.63
CA LYS A 85 -0.37 7.15 -4.79
C LYS A 85 1.00 7.31 -4.12
N ALA A 86 1.16 6.80 -2.90
CA ALA A 86 2.45 6.83 -2.19
C ALA A 86 3.54 6.07 -2.95
N ILE A 87 3.24 4.87 -3.47
CA ILE A 87 4.18 4.08 -4.29
C ILE A 87 4.58 4.82 -5.57
N LEU A 88 3.62 5.48 -6.25
CA LEU A 88 3.90 6.25 -7.47
C LEU A 88 4.78 7.47 -7.17
N LEU A 89 4.55 8.18 -6.06
CA LEU A 89 5.41 9.29 -5.63
C LEU A 89 6.83 8.83 -5.34
N LEU A 90 6.98 7.72 -4.60
CA LEU A 90 8.29 7.12 -4.31
C LEU A 90 9.02 6.68 -5.58
N SER A 91 8.28 6.24 -6.60
CA SER A 91 8.87 5.83 -7.89
C SER A 91 9.47 6.99 -8.70
N ASN A 92 9.15 8.24 -8.33
CA ASN A 92 9.76 9.44 -8.92
C ASN A 92 11.05 9.88 -8.20
N ILE A 93 11.42 9.22 -7.11
CA ILE A 93 12.65 9.47 -6.35
C ILE A 93 13.72 8.47 -6.82
N PRO A 94 15.01 8.86 -6.90
CA PRO A 94 16.08 7.94 -7.26
C PRO A 94 16.07 6.65 -6.43
N SER A 95 16.20 5.50 -7.09
CA SER A 95 16.15 4.16 -6.47
C SER A 95 17.25 3.95 -5.44
N GLU A 96 18.37 4.65 -5.55
CA GLU A 96 19.47 4.63 -4.59
C GLU A 96 19.04 5.16 -3.21
N LEU A 97 18.02 6.02 -3.17
CA LEU A 97 17.51 6.64 -1.93
C LEU A 97 16.35 5.85 -1.32
N VAL A 98 15.42 5.36 -2.15
CA VAL A 98 14.15 4.76 -1.68
C VAL A 98 13.94 3.31 -2.10
N GLY A 99 14.95 2.70 -2.73
CA GLY A 99 14.91 1.34 -3.26
C GLY A 99 14.12 1.22 -4.58
N ASP A 100 14.20 0.04 -5.19
CA ASP A 100 13.61 -0.19 -6.50
C ASP A 100 12.08 -0.01 -6.51
N PRO A 101 11.52 0.55 -7.60
CA PRO A 101 10.08 0.62 -7.81
C PRO A 101 9.40 -0.76 -7.73
N ILE A 102 8.12 -0.76 -7.36
CA ILE A 102 7.30 -1.97 -7.46
C ILE A 102 7.16 -2.38 -8.94
N LYS A 103 7.02 -3.69 -9.20
CA LYS A 103 6.77 -4.20 -10.56
C LYS A 103 5.49 -3.58 -11.13
N GLN A 104 5.53 -3.17 -12.39
CA GLN A 104 4.42 -2.50 -13.08
C GLN A 104 3.12 -3.33 -13.07
N GLU A 105 3.21 -4.65 -13.22
CA GLU A 105 2.06 -5.57 -13.13
C GLU A 105 1.29 -5.43 -11.82
N ARG A 106 1.99 -5.15 -10.72
CA ARG A 106 1.39 -4.97 -9.39
C ARG A 106 0.68 -3.62 -9.25
N LEU A 107 1.09 -2.61 -10.02
CA LEU A 107 0.36 -1.34 -10.12
C LEU A 107 -0.95 -1.55 -10.87
N TYR A 108 -0.93 -2.33 -11.96
CA TYR A 108 -2.14 -2.68 -12.70
C TYR A 108 -3.11 -3.50 -11.86
N ASP A 109 -2.62 -4.47 -11.08
CA ASP A 109 -3.47 -5.20 -10.14
C ASP A 109 -4.17 -4.24 -9.14
N ALA A 110 -3.48 -3.20 -8.66
CA ALA A 110 -4.09 -2.21 -7.77
C ALA A 110 -5.16 -1.35 -8.48
N VAL A 111 -4.89 -0.91 -9.70
CA VAL A 111 -5.84 -0.15 -10.53
C VAL A 111 -7.07 -0.99 -10.86
N ASP A 112 -6.89 -2.26 -11.23
CA ASP A 112 -7.96 -3.23 -11.42
C ASP A 112 -8.86 -3.31 -10.18
N CYS A 113 -8.27 -3.38 -8.98
CA CYS A 113 -9.01 -3.39 -7.72
C CYS A 113 -9.86 -2.13 -7.51
N LEU A 114 -9.41 -0.96 -7.98
CA LEU A 114 -10.12 0.31 -7.81
C LEU A 114 -11.19 0.58 -8.88
N LEU A 115 -11.02 0.02 -10.08
CA LEU A 115 -11.98 0.19 -11.19
C LEU A 115 -13.09 -0.86 -11.19
N LEU A 116 -12.85 -2.01 -10.56
CA LEU A 116 -13.79 -3.13 -10.48
C LEU A 116 -14.52 -3.20 -9.13
N SER A 117 -14.27 -2.23 -8.24
CA SER A 117 -14.99 -2.02 -6.97
C SER A 117 -16.29 -1.24 -7.16
#